data_AF-A0AB34GJ11-F1
#
_entry.id   AF-A0AB34GJ11-F1
#
_cell.length_a   1.000
_cell.length_b   1.000
_cell.length_c   1.000
_cell.angle_alpha   90.00
_cell.angle_beta   90.00
_cell.angle_gamma   90.00
#
_symmetry.space_group_name_H-M   'P 1'
#
loop_
_entity.id
_entity.type
_entity.pdbx_description
1 polymer ?
#
loop_
_entity_poly.entity_id
_entity_poly.type
_entity_poly.pdbx_seq_one_letter_code
_entity_poly.pdbx_strand_id
1 'polypeptide(L)'
;MTFDSEVELMKVARAHPKAKLVLRIATDDSKAVYSLSVKFGATLKTSRLLLERAKELAIDVIGLSFHVGSGSTDPGTFMQAISDARCVFDMRAEVGFNMYLLDIGGGFPGSEDVKLKFEEITSVINPALDKYFPLDSGVRIIAEPGRYYVASAFTLAINIIAKKLVLKEQTGSDDEDELSEQTFMYYVNDGVYGSFNCILFDHAHVKPLLQKRPKPDKKYYSCSIWGPTCDGLDCTVERYNLPKMHVGDWMFFENMGAYTVAAASTFSGFQRLTIYYVTSGPTWQLMQQIQNHDFPLGVEEQDVGALPVSCAWESGMKQHPEACASACINV
;
A
#
# COMPACT_ATOMS: atom_id res chain seq x y z
N MET A 1 9.10 -17.73 -12.52
CA MET A 1 7.63 -17.74 -12.37
C MET A 1 7.29 -18.50 -11.10
N THR A 2 6.23 -18.13 -10.40
CA THR A 2 5.75 -18.86 -9.22
C THR A 2 4.76 -19.96 -9.62
N PHE A 3 4.64 -21.01 -8.80
CA PHE A 3 3.61 -22.05 -8.95
C PHE A 3 3.33 -22.70 -7.58
N ASP A 4 2.16 -23.31 -7.42
CA ASP A 4 1.73 -24.02 -6.20
C ASP A 4 0.82 -25.23 -6.48
N SER A 5 0.69 -25.65 -7.74
CA SER A 5 -0.15 -26.78 -8.13
C SER A 5 0.42 -27.59 -9.29
N GLU A 6 -0.03 -28.85 -9.41
CA GLU A 6 0.42 -29.75 -10.46
C GLU A 6 -0.06 -29.28 -11.85
N VAL A 7 -1.26 -28.71 -11.93
CA VAL A 7 -1.79 -28.19 -13.20
C VAL A 7 -0.93 -27.05 -13.74
N GLU A 8 -0.38 -26.20 -12.86
CA GLU A 8 0.58 -25.17 -13.27
C GLU A 8 1.87 -25.78 -13.82
N LEU A 9 2.40 -26.85 -13.22
CA LEU A 9 3.54 -27.59 -13.77
C LEU A 9 3.24 -28.13 -15.17
N MET A 10 2.06 -28.71 -15.39
CA MET A 10 1.66 -29.21 -16.71
C MET A 10 1.56 -28.08 -17.75
N LYS A 11 1.04 -26.92 -17.36
CA LYS A 11 0.99 -25.73 -18.23
C LYS A 11 2.40 -25.25 -18.58
N VAL A 12 3.29 -25.16 -17.61
CA VAL A 12 4.69 -24.75 -17.81
C VAL A 12 5.43 -25.75 -18.69
N ALA A 13 5.29 -27.05 -18.45
CA ALA A 13 5.90 -28.10 -19.28
C ALA A 13 5.56 -27.91 -20.76
N ARG A 14 4.29 -27.58 -21.06
CA ARG A 14 3.80 -27.41 -22.42
C ARG A 14 4.21 -26.06 -23.04
N ALA A 15 4.10 -24.97 -22.29
CA ALA A 15 4.17 -23.61 -22.83
C ALA A 15 5.52 -22.92 -22.60
N HIS A 16 6.22 -23.26 -21.51
CA HIS A 16 7.51 -22.64 -21.14
C HIS A 16 8.44 -23.65 -20.44
N PRO A 17 8.88 -24.73 -21.12
CA PRO A 17 9.59 -25.85 -20.49
C PRO A 17 10.94 -25.50 -19.87
N LYS A 18 11.57 -24.39 -20.29
CA LYS A 18 12.86 -23.91 -19.75
C LYS A 18 12.70 -22.86 -18.64
N ALA A 19 11.48 -22.63 -18.16
CA ALA A 19 11.23 -21.69 -17.09
C ALA A 19 11.98 -22.09 -15.81
N LYS A 20 12.45 -21.08 -15.09
CA LYS A 20 12.92 -21.25 -13.72
C LYS A 20 11.74 -21.02 -12.78
N LEU A 21 11.34 -22.07 -12.08
CA LEU A 21 10.17 -22.05 -11.21
C LEU A 21 10.52 -21.81 -9.75
N VAL A 22 9.64 -21.10 -9.07
CA VAL A 22 9.70 -20.80 -7.65
C VAL A 22 8.44 -21.38 -7.02
N LEU A 23 8.57 -22.36 -6.13
CA LEU A 23 7.42 -23.00 -5.50
C LEU A 23 6.88 -22.09 -4.39
N ARG A 24 5.61 -21.70 -4.48
CA ARG A 24 4.94 -20.91 -3.44
C ARG A 24 4.40 -21.83 -2.35
N ILE A 25 4.82 -21.62 -1.11
CA ILE A 25 4.32 -22.36 0.05
C ILE A 25 3.24 -21.56 0.79
N ALA A 26 2.33 -22.28 1.44
CA ALA A 26 1.30 -21.69 2.29
C ALA A 26 1.91 -21.12 3.59
N THR A 27 1.30 -20.08 4.15
CA THR A 27 1.65 -19.49 5.44
C THR A 27 0.44 -19.42 6.36
N ASP A 28 0.65 -19.36 7.68
CA ASP A 28 -0.41 -19.01 8.62
C ASP A 28 -0.70 -17.50 8.54
N ASP A 29 -1.67 -17.12 7.71
CA ASP A 29 -2.10 -15.73 7.52
C ASP A 29 -3.39 -15.40 8.29
N SER A 30 -3.73 -16.19 9.31
CA SER A 30 -4.93 -16.00 10.14
C SER A 30 -5.01 -14.63 10.82
N LYS A 31 -3.88 -13.95 10.98
CA LYS A 31 -3.73 -12.63 11.61
C LYS A 31 -3.44 -11.49 10.63
N ALA A 32 -3.51 -11.75 9.33
CA ALA A 32 -3.39 -10.72 8.30
C ALA A 32 -4.75 -10.05 8.05
N VAL A 33 -4.72 -8.75 7.70
CA VAL A 33 -5.93 -8.04 7.23
C VAL A 33 -6.44 -8.67 5.94
N TYR A 34 -5.54 -9.15 5.09
CA TYR A 34 -5.89 -9.84 3.85
C TYR A 34 -5.19 -11.20 3.75
N SER A 35 -5.97 -12.28 3.90
CA SER A 35 -5.53 -13.67 3.76
C SER A 35 -5.46 -14.07 2.28
N LEU A 36 -4.33 -14.66 1.90
CA LEU A 36 -4.02 -15.17 0.56
C LEU A 36 -3.86 -16.70 0.54
N SER A 37 -3.57 -17.33 1.69
CA SER A 37 -3.24 -18.75 1.81
C SER A 37 -4.40 -19.70 1.48
N VAL A 38 -5.65 -19.23 1.62
CA VAL A 38 -6.82 -20.02 1.17
C VAL A 38 -6.82 -20.19 -0.35
N LYS A 39 -6.31 -19.19 -1.08
CA LYS A 39 -6.29 -19.16 -2.54
C LYS A 39 -4.98 -19.68 -3.14
N PHE A 40 -3.86 -19.49 -2.45
CA PHE A 40 -2.51 -19.75 -2.96
C PHE A 40 -1.61 -20.39 -1.91
N GLY A 41 -0.63 -21.17 -2.37
CA GLY A 41 0.42 -21.76 -1.53
C GLY A 41 0.22 -23.25 -1.28
N ALA A 42 1.27 -24.01 -1.53
CA ALA A 42 1.30 -25.44 -1.27
C ALA A 42 1.61 -25.74 0.21
N THR A 43 0.91 -26.71 0.80
CA THR A 43 1.29 -27.27 2.11
C THR A 43 2.65 -27.98 2.00
N LEU A 44 3.37 -28.19 3.10
CA LEU A 44 4.64 -28.94 3.10
C LEU A 44 4.51 -30.33 2.43
N LYS A 45 3.39 -31.02 2.67
CA LYS A 45 3.11 -32.32 2.05
C LYS A 45 2.92 -32.19 0.54
N THR A 46 2.14 -31.21 0.09
CA THR A 46 1.91 -30.93 -1.33
C THR A 46 3.20 -30.50 -2.02
N SER A 47 4.02 -29.69 -1.35
CA SER A 47 5.32 -29.21 -1.85
C SER A 47 6.24 -30.37 -2.22
N ARG A 48 6.31 -31.43 -1.40
CA ARG A 48 7.08 -32.63 -1.74
C ARG A 48 6.61 -33.27 -3.05
N LEU A 49 5.31 -33.51 -3.16
CA LEU A 49 4.71 -34.11 -4.36
C LEU A 49 4.95 -33.25 -5.62
N LEU A 50 4.89 -31.93 -5.48
CA LEU A 50 5.16 -31.01 -6.58
C LEU A 50 6.62 -31.02 -7.02
N LEU A 51 7.57 -31.16 -6.09
CA LEU A 51 8.99 -31.30 -6.44
C LEU A 51 9.25 -32.61 -7.20
N GLU A 52 8.71 -33.73 -6.70
CA GLU A 52 8.79 -35.03 -7.39
C GLU A 52 8.20 -34.92 -8.81
N ARG A 53 7.02 -34.31 -8.94
CA ARG A 53 6.37 -34.12 -10.23
C ARG A 53 7.12 -33.18 -11.17
N ALA A 54 7.70 -32.09 -10.66
CA ALA A 54 8.54 -31.20 -11.46
C ALA A 54 9.78 -31.92 -12.00
N LYS A 55 10.35 -32.84 -11.21
CA LYS A 55 11.49 -33.66 -11.63
C LYS A 55 11.12 -34.62 -12.76
N GLU A 56 9.97 -35.29 -12.65
CA GLU A 56 9.42 -36.16 -13.71
C GLU A 56 9.20 -35.41 -15.03
N LEU A 57 8.74 -34.15 -14.93
CA LEU A 57 8.50 -33.28 -16.09
C LEU A 57 9.77 -32.58 -16.61
N ALA A 58 10.93 -32.84 -16.01
CA ALA A 58 12.20 -32.18 -16.30
C ALA A 58 12.15 -30.64 -16.23
N ILE A 59 11.35 -30.11 -15.30
CA ILE A 59 11.23 -28.67 -15.03
C ILE A 59 12.20 -28.27 -13.90
N ASP A 60 12.87 -27.14 -14.07
CA ASP A 60 13.83 -26.64 -13.10
C ASP A 60 13.17 -25.77 -12.02
N VAL A 61 13.19 -26.24 -10.77
CA VAL A 61 12.73 -25.51 -9.59
C VAL A 61 13.95 -24.92 -8.88
N ILE A 62 14.04 -23.59 -8.87
CA ILE A 62 15.21 -22.85 -8.40
C ILE A 62 15.06 -22.26 -6.99
N GLY A 63 13.88 -22.32 -6.40
CA GLY A 63 13.63 -21.64 -5.14
C GLY A 63 12.22 -21.75 -4.61
N LEU A 64 11.98 -21.04 -3.51
CA LEU A 64 10.69 -20.96 -2.84
C LEU A 64 10.23 -19.52 -2.69
N SER A 65 8.92 -19.35 -2.60
CA SER A 65 8.27 -18.08 -2.25
C SER A 65 7.22 -18.30 -1.18
N PHE A 66 6.94 -17.28 -0.39
CA PHE A 66 5.77 -17.24 0.48
C PHE A 66 5.22 -15.82 0.57
N HIS A 67 4.03 -15.65 1.12
CA HIS A 67 3.48 -14.32 1.34
C HIS A 67 2.59 -14.33 2.59
N VAL A 68 3.04 -13.68 3.66
CA VAL A 68 2.37 -13.72 4.99
C VAL A 68 1.02 -12.99 5.06
N GLY A 69 0.67 -12.27 4.00
CA GLY A 69 -0.56 -11.49 3.90
C GLY A 69 -0.30 -10.00 4.09
N SER A 70 -1.22 -9.17 3.61
CA SER A 70 -1.10 -7.72 3.79
C SER A 70 -1.62 -7.32 5.17
N GLY A 71 -0.87 -6.47 5.88
CA GLY A 71 -1.26 -6.01 7.21
C GLY A 71 -1.21 -7.12 8.26
N SER A 72 -0.24 -8.03 8.19
CA SER A 72 0.00 -8.98 9.30
C SER A 72 0.21 -8.20 10.60
N THR A 73 -0.45 -8.65 11.66
CA THR A 73 -0.31 -8.08 13.02
C THR A 73 0.67 -8.87 13.88
N ASP A 74 1.27 -9.94 13.35
CA ASP A 74 2.20 -10.81 14.05
C ASP A 74 3.47 -11.03 13.20
N PRO A 75 4.63 -10.49 13.63
CA PRO A 75 5.88 -10.71 12.92
C PRO A 75 6.36 -12.17 13.02
N GLY A 76 5.86 -12.96 13.99
CA GLY A 76 6.17 -14.38 14.13
C GLY A 76 5.77 -15.22 12.91
N THR A 77 4.78 -14.78 12.14
CA THR A 77 4.38 -15.44 10.88
C THR A 77 5.51 -15.49 9.86
N PHE A 78 6.34 -14.44 9.77
CA PHE A 78 7.52 -14.46 8.89
C PHE A 78 8.54 -15.49 9.35
N MET A 79 8.80 -15.59 10.66
CA MET A 79 9.73 -16.57 11.20
C MET A 79 9.29 -18.00 10.89
N GLN A 80 8.00 -18.29 11.07
CA GLN A 80 7.44 -19.60 10.73
C GLN A 80 7.56 -19.89 9.24
N ALA A 81 7.21 -18.94 8.37
CA ALA A 81 7.31 -19.10 6.93
C ALA A 81 8.76 -19.33 6.44
N ILE A 82 9.74 -18.65 7.04
CA ILE A 82 11.18 -18.88 6.78
C ILE A 82 11.59 -20.28 7.23
N SER A 83 11.14 -20.73 8.40
CA SER A 83 11.40 -22.09 8.89
C SER A 83 10.78 -23.17 7.99
N ASP A 84 9.55 -22.95 7.52
CA ASP A 84 8.86 -23.86 6.60
C ASP A 84 9.54 -23.89 5.22
N ALA A 85 9.99 -22.73 4.74
CA ALA A 85 10.80 -22.65 3.53
C ALA A 85 12.10 -23.44 3.67
N ARG A 86 12.78 -23.38 4.82
CA ARG A 86 13.96 -24.23 5.09
C ARG A 86 13.62 -25.71 4.99
N CYS A 87 12.51 -26.14 5.59
CA CYS A 87 12.06 -27.53 5.54
C CYS A 87 11.89 -28.03 4.10
N VAL A 88 11.25 -27.24 3.22
CA VAL A 88 11.10 -27.60 1.80
C VAL A 88 12.43 -27.49 1.04
N PHE A 89 13.30 -26.54 1.38
CA PHE A 89 14.67 -26.48 0.86
C PHE A 89 15.45 -27.74 1.20
N ASP A 90 15.27 -28.37 2.35
CA ASP A 90 15.93 -29.63 2.71
C ASP A 90 15.44 -30.81 1.86
N MET A 91 14.13 -30.83 1.52
CA MET A 91 13.55 -31.86 0.63
C MET A 91 14.19 -31.85 -0.77
N ARG A 92 14.80 -30.73 -1.20
CA ARG A 92 15.45 -30.60 -2.52
C ARG A 92 16.56 -31.62 -2.74
N ALA A 93 17.28 -31.99 -1.67
CA ALA A 93 18.45 -32.86 -1.76
C ALA A 93 18.04 -34.28 -2.15
N GLU A 94 16.88 -34.73 -1.64
CA GLU A 94 16.32 -36.04 -1.95
C GLU A 94 15.83 -36.15 -3.40
N VAL A 95 15.31 -35.05 -3.96
CA VAL A 95 14.76 -35.01 -5.33
C VAL A 95 15.82 -34.62 -6.38
N GLY A 96 16.93 -34.03 -5.94
CA GLY A 96 18.05 -33.61 -6.79
C GLY A 96 17.83 -32.27 -7.47
N PHE A 97 17.32 -31.26 -6.75
CA PHE A 97 17.26 -29.86 -7.20
C PHE A 97 18.35 -29.02 -6.54
N ASN A 98 18.88 -28.04 -7.27
CA ASN A 98 19.78 -27.03 -6.73
C ASN A 98 19.05 -25.69 -6.61
N MET A 99 18.38 -25.48 -5.48
CA MET A 99 17.68 -24.23 -5.19
C MET A 99 18.65 -23.16 -4.69
N TYR A 100 18.46 -21.92 -5.09
CA TYR A 100 19.28 -20.79 -4.66
C TYR A 100 18.47 -19.50 -4.48
N LEU A 101 17.15 -19.52 -4.67
CA LEU A 101 16.30 -18.34 -4.52
C LEU A 101 15.32 -18.53 -3.36
N LEU A 102 15.28 -17.58 -2.44
CA LEU A 102 14.22 -17.43 -1.46
C LEU A 102 13.53 -16.09 -1.70
N ASP A 103 12.21 -16.13 -1.85
CA ASP A 103 11.37 -14.95 -1.95
C ASP A 103 10.47 -14.86 -0.70
N ILE A 104 10.67 -13.82 0.09
CA ILE A 104 9.93 -13.62 1.35
C ILE A 104 8.59 -12.88 1.15
N GLY A 105 8.23 -12.57 -0.10
CA GLY A 105 6.98 -11.91 -0.46
C GLY A 105 6.88 -10.48 0.05
N GLY A 106 5.65 -10.05 0.30
CA GLY A 106 5.32 -8.68 0.72
C GLY A 106 4.61 -8.63 2.08
N GLY A 107 3.73 -7.64 2.23
CA GLY A 107 2.94 -7.43 3.44
C GLY A 107 3.48 -6.37 4.42
N PHE A 108 4.66 -5.84 4.14
CA PHE A 108 5.27 -4.73 4.89
C PHE A 108 4.37 -3.48 4.90
N PRO A 109 4.27 -2.77 6.04
CA PRO A 109 3.49 -1.53 6.13
C PRO A 109 4.09 -0.43 5.26
N GLY A 110 3.24 0.48 4.75
CA GLY A 110 3.69 1.60 3.90
C GLY A 110 3.51 2.98 4.53
N SER A 111 3.16 3.04 5.82
CA SER A 111 3.04 4.29 6.57
C SER A 111 3.27 4.04 8.06
N GLU A 112 3.49 5.12 8.80
CA GLU A 112 3.59 5.12 10.25
C GLU A 112 2.22 5.05 10.97
N ASP A 113 1.11 5.06 10.24
CA ASP A 113 -0.24 4.98 10.85
C ASP A 113 -0.70 3.51 11.02
N VAL A 114 0.19 2.69 11.57
CA VAL A 114 -0.03 1.26 11.81
C VAL A 114 0.55 0.85 13.16
N LYS A 115 0.01 -0.23 13.74
CA LYS A 115 0.46 -0.76 15.02
C LYS A 115 1.82 -1.45 14.93
N LEU A 116 2.04 -2.27 13.91
CA LEU A 116 3.27 -3.02 13.69
C LEU A 116 4.11 -2.33 12.61
N LYS A 117 5.29 -1.86 12.98
CA LYS A 117 6.20 -1.08 12.12
C LYS A 117 7.06 -1.96 11.22
N PHE A 118 7.62 -1.35 10.19
CA PHE A 118 8.53 -2.04 9.27
C PHE A 118 9.77 -2.57 10.00
N GLU A 119 10.40 -1.74 10.82
CA GLU A 119 11.61 -2.06 11.57
C GLU A 119 11.34 -3.22 12.55
N GLU A 120 10.18 -3.25 13.19
CA GLU A 120 9.77 -4.35 14.08
C GLU A 120 9.67 -5.68 13.31
N ILE A 121 9.11 -5.66 12.10
CA ILE A 121 9.03 -6.87 11.24
C ILE A 121 10.43 -7.31 10.81
N THR A 122 11.26 -6.39 10.31
CA THR A 122 12.61 -6.71 9.84
C THR A 122 13.53 -7.19 10.97
N SER A 123 13.31 -6.73 12.20
CA SER A 123 14.06 -7.20 13.38
C SER A 123 13.85 -8.69 13.69
N VAL A 124 12.72 -9.26 13.24
CA VAL A 124 12.41 -10.69 13.37
C VAL A 124 12.86 -11.46 12.13
N ILE A 125 12.74 -10.86 10.94
CA ILE A 125 13.15 -11.47 9.67
C ILE A 125 14.66 -11.70 9.62
N ASN A 126 15.47 -10.68 9.94
CA ASN A 126 16.92 -10.74 9.75
C ASN A 126 17.56 -11.91 10.54
N PRO A 127 17.30 -12.09 11.86
CA PRO A 127 17.85 -13.24 12.60
C PRO A 127 17.32 -14.60 12.12
N ALA A 128 16.08 -14.65 11.61
CA ALA A 128 15.54 -15.87 11.02
C ALA A 128 16.25 -16.23 9.71
N LEU A 129 16.52 -15.25 8.85
CA LEU A 129 17.30 -15.46 7.63
C LEU A 129 18.73 -15.91 7.96
N ASP A 130 19.40 -15.26 8.90
CA ASP A 130 20.76 -15.66 9.33
C ASP A 130 20.80 -17.10 9.85
N LYS A 131 19.76 -17.53 10.59
CA LYS A 131 19.66 -18.89 11.15
C LYS A 131 19.37 -19.95 10.08
N TYR A 132 18.43 -19.69 9.18
CA TYR A 132 17.88 -20.72 8.27
C TYR A 132 18.50 -20.68 6.86
N PHE A 133 19.01 -19.52 6.45
CA PHE A 133 19.58 -19.23 5.13
C PHE A 133 20.84 -18.35 5.27
N PRO A 134 21.89 -18.84 5.94
CA PRO A 134 23.11 -18.06 6.17
C PRO A 134 23.81 -17.69 4.86
N LEU A 135 24.61 -16.62 4.87
CA LEU A 135 25.28 -16.07 3.68
C LEU A 135 26.13 -17.10 2.92
N ASP A 136 26.77 -18.03 3.64
CA ASP A 136 27.59 -19.10 3.07
C ASP A 136 26.79 -20.21 2.36
N SER A 137 25.46 -20.22 2.52
CA SER A 137 24.57 -21.14 1.80
C SER A 137 24.42 -20.81 0.31
N GLY A 138 24.85 -19.61 -0.11
CA GLY A 138 24.74 -19.13 -1.49
C GLY A 138 23.30 -18.81 -1.93
N VAL A 139 22.36 -18.72 -1.00
CA VAL A 139 20.96 -18.37 -1.30
C VAL A 139 20.84 -16.87 -1.55
N ARG A 140 20.26 -16.53 -2.70
CA ARG A 140 19.79 -15.19 -3.03
C ARG A 140 18.42 -14.98 -2.42
N ILE A 141 18.29 -13.94 -1.60
CA ILE A 141 17.03 -13.56 -0.98
C ILE A 141 16.46 -12.35 -1.72
N ILE A 142 15.18 -12.40 -2.05
CA ILE A 142 14.40 -11.30 -2.62
C ILE A 142 13.10 -11.12 -1.83
N ALA A 143 12.39 -10.03 -2.09
CA ALA A 143 11.07 -9.75 -1.53
C ALA A 143 10.19 -9.09 -2.61
N GLU A 144 8.88 -9.08 -2.38
CA GLU A 144 7.84 -8.48 -3.24
C GLU A 144 7.09 -7.32 -2.53
N PRO A 145 7.79 -6.27 -2.03
CA PRO A 145 7.15 -5.14 -1.36
C PRO A 145 6.30 -4.31 -2.32
N GLY A 146 4.99 -4.26 -2.08
CA GLY A 146 4.05 -3.37 -2.79
C GLY A 146 3.83 -2.06 -2.03
N ARG A 147 2.86 -2.08 -1.10
CA ARG A 147 2.43 -0.88 -0.35
C ARG A 147 3.55 -0.13 0.36
N TYR A 148 4.59 -0.84 0.81
CA TYR A 148 5.76 -0.28 1.49
C TYR A 148 6.34 0.92 0.73
N TYR A 149 6.49 0.80 -0.58
CA TYR A 149 7.10 1.84 -1.40
C TYR A 149 6.21 3.05 -1.67
N VAL A 150 4.89 2.87 -1.69
CA VAL A 150 4.00 3.84 -2.35
C VAL A 150 2.89 4.39 -1.47
N ALA A 151 2.51 3.73 -0.37
CA ALA A 151 1.31 4.12 0.36
C ALA A 151 1.36 5.58 0.84
N SER A 152 2.41 5.98 1.55
CA SER A 152 2.61 7.34 2.08
C SER A 152 3.01 8.39 1.02
N ALA A 153 3.42 7.96 -0.17
CA ALA A 153 3.85 8.88 -1.23
C ALA A 153 2.70 9.66 -1.90
N PHE A 154 1.45 9.30 -1.61
CA PHE A 154 0.26 9.92 -2.20
C PHE A 154 -0.67 10.49 -1.13
N THR A 155 -1.04 11.75 -1.33
CA THR A 155 -2.15 12.41 -0.63
C THR A 155 -3.24 12.70 -1.65
N LEU A 156 -4.43 12.17 -1.39
CA LEU A 156 -5.62 12.41 -2.20
C LEU A 156 -6.31 13.70 -1.73
N ALA A 157 -6.54 14.63 -2.65
CA ALA A 157 -7.34 15.83 -2.39
C ALA A 157 -8.68 15.74 -3.13
N ILE A 158 -9.79 15.87 -2.41
CA ILE A 158 -11.14 15.81 -2.96
C ILE A 158 -11.94 17.06 -2.61
N ASN A 159 -12.85 17.44 -3.49
CA ASN A 159 -13.69 18.62 -3.33
C ASN A 159 -15.11 18.21 -2.91
N ILE A 160 -15.70 18.96 -1.98
CA ILE A 160 -17.11 18.80 -1.61
C ILE A 160 -17.98 19.39 -2.71
N ILE A 161 -18.69 18.54 -3.45
CA ILE A 161 -19.54 18.94 -4.58
C ILE A 161 -21.02 19.12 -4.20
N ALA A 162 -21.46 18.48 -3.11
CA ALA A 162 -22.80 18.69 -2.57
C ALA A 162 -22.83 18.47 -1.05
N LYS A 163 -23.86 19.01 -0.42
CA LYS A 163 -24.06 18.94 1.03
C LYS A 163 -25.54 18.81 1.36
N LYS A 164 -25.87 17.92 2.30
CA LYS A 164 -27.20 17.86 2.93
C LYS A 164 -27.09 18.07 4.43
N LEU A 165 -28.08 18.76 4.97
CA LEU A 165 -28.32 18.88 6.40
C LEU A 165 -29.43 17.90 6.76
N VAL A 166 -29.17 17.01 7.71
CA VAL A 166 -30.18 16.09 8.25
C VAL A 166 -30.47 16.53 9.68
N LEU A 167 -31.71 16.94 9.91
CA LEU A 167 -32.26 17.18 11.24
C LEU A 167 -32.89 15.86 11.69
N LYS A 168 -32.42 15.27 12.78
CA LYS A 168 -33.15 14.17 13.41
C LYS A 168 -34.40 14.74 14.08
N GLU A 169 -35.58 14.45 13.54
CA GLU A 169 -36.84 14.64 14.24
C GLU A 169 -37.00 13.52 15.28
N GLN A 170 -37.31 13.88 16.52
CA GLN A 170 -37.42 12.93 17.63
C GLN A 170 -38.72 12.13 17.52
N THR A 171 -38.61 10.80 17.48
CA THR A 171 -39.74 9.92 17.78
C THR A 171 -39.88 9.81 19.30
N GLY A 172 -40.58 10.78 19.91
CA GLY A 172 -41.21 10.74 21.24
C GLY A 172 -40.41 10.22 22.44
N SER A 173 -39.78 11.12 23.20
CA SER A 173 -39.57 10.96 24.64
C SER A 173 -39.42 12.33 25.33
N ASP A 174 -40.17 12.54 26.42
CA ASP A 174 -40.36 13.79 27.16
C ASP A 174 -39.16 14.17 28.07
N ASP A 175 -37.94 14.28 27.53
CA ASP A 175 -36.79 14.83 28.26
C ASP A 175 -36.33 16.15 27.63
N GLU A 176 -36.55 17.25 28.35
CA GLU A 176 -36.44 18.65 27.88
C GLU A 176 -35.00 19.18 27.64
N ASP A 177 -33.96 18.34 27.70
CA ASP A 177 -32.55 18.79 27.69
C ASP A 177 -31.68 18.29 26.50
N GLU A 178 -32.27 17.76 25.42
CA GLU A 178 -31.48 17.32 24.25
C GLU A 178 -31.82 18.07 22.95
N LEU A 179 -30.96 19.04 22.61
CA LEU A 179 -30.92 19.76 21.34
C LEU A 179 -31.06 18.81 20.15
N SER A 180 -31.98 19.10 19.23
CA SER A 180 -32.12 18.41 17.93
C SER A 180 -30.75 18.10 17.30
N GLU A 181 -30.38 16.83 17.20
CA GLU A 181 -29.06 16.44 16.69
C GLU A 181 -28.94 16.82 15.20
N GLN A 182 -28.10 17.83 14.95
CA GLN A 182 -27.77 18.27 13.61
C GLN A 182 -26.66 17.40 13.02
N THR A 183 -26.94 16.72 11.90
CA THR A 183 -25.92 15.92 11.19
C THR A 183 -25.76 16.38 9.74
N PHE A 184 -24.59 16.13 9.16
CA PHE A 184 -24.30 16.53 7.78
C PHE A 184 -23.96 15.33 6.90
N MET A 185 -24.36 15.39 5.64
CA MET A 185 -23.87 14.49 4.59
C MET A 185 -23.10 15.32 3.58
N TYR A 186 -21.85 14.97 3.33
CA TYR A 186 -21.00 15.61 2.32
C TYR A 186 -20.82 14.64 1.14
N TYR A 187 -21.00 15.15 -0.06
CA TYR A 187 -20.75 14.40 -1.30
C TYR A 187 -19.50 14.96 -1.94
N VAL A 188 -18.56 14.09 -2.31
CA VAL A 188 -17.25 14.45 -2.84
C VAL A 188 -17.06 13.88 -4.24
N ASN A 189 -16.09 14.41 -4.98
CA ASN A 189 -15.86 14.09 -6.38
C ASN A 189 -15.03 12.81 -6.65
N ASP A 190 -14.84 11.95 -5.65
CA ASP A 190 -14.25 10.62 -5.78
C ASP A 190 -14.90 9.66 -4.76
N GLY A 191 -14.94 8.37 -5.05
CA GLY A 191 -15.76 7.40 -4.31
C GLY A 191 -15.20 5.99 -4.31
N VAL A 192 -15.99 5.03 -3.82
CA VAL A 192 -15.59 3.61 -3.66
C VAL A 192 -15.35 2.92 -5.00
N TYR A 193 -15.87 3.46 -6.10
CA TYR A 193 -15.61 2.99 -7.46
C TYR A 193 -14.34 3.61 -8.07
N GLY A 194 -13.84 4.69 -7.49
CA GLY A 194 -12.63 5.41 -7.86
C GLY A 194 -11.49 5.08 -6.90
N SER A 195 -10.91 6.09 -6.25
CA SER A 195 -9.73 5.89 -5.38
C SER A 195 -10.05 5.16 -4.07
N PHE A 196 -11.29 5.22 -3.57
CA PHE A 196 -11.70 4.59 -2.31
C PHE A 196 -12.11 3.13 -2.45
N ASN A 197 -11.85 2.49 -3.60
CA ASN A 197 -12.07 1.05 -3.76
C ASN A 197 -11.25 0.22 -2.75
N CYS A 198 -10.16 0.79 -2.21
CA CYS A 198 -9.37 0.22 -1.13
C CYS A 198 -10.18 -0.08 0.14
N ILE A 199 -11.29 0.63 0.38
CA ILE A 199 -12.19 0.31 1.51
C ILE A 199 -12.84 -1.07 1.32
N LEU A 200 -13.23 -1.38 0.08
CA LEU A 200 -13.90 -2.62 -0.27
C LEU A 200 -12.93 -3.78 -0.47
N PHE A 201 -11.82 -3.54 -1.18
CA PHE A 201 -10.90 -4.61 -1.60
C PHE A 201 -9.68 -4.79 -0.69
N ASP A 202 -9.24 -3.73 -0.01
CA ASP A 202 -8.03 -3.72 0.84
C ASP A 202 -8.35 -3.52 2.33
N HIS A 203 -9.63 -3.39 2.69
CA HIS A 203 -10.11 -3.08 4.04
C HIS A 203 -9.48 -1.83 4.65
N ALA A 204 -9.20 -0.83 3.82
CA ALA A 204 -8.56 0.40 4.26
C ALA A 204 -9.46 1.23 5.19
N HIS A 205 -8.88 1.76 6.25
CA HIS A 205 -9.53 2.74 7.14
C HIS A 205 -9.03 4.14 6.80
N VAL A 206 -9.82 4.90 6.03
CA VAL A 206 -9.45 6.25 5.59
C VAL A 206 -9.83 7.30 6.62
N LYS A 207 -8.99 8.33 6.79
CA LYS A 207 -9.20 9.42 7.74
C LYS A 207 -9.24 10.77 6.98
N PRO A 208 -10.36 11.49 6.99
CA PRO A 208 -10.44 12.81 6.35
C PRO A 208 -9.62 13.83 7.15
N LEU A 209 -8.78 14.59 6.44
CA LEU A 209 -7.99 15.69 6.96
C LEU A 209 -8.48 17.01 6.34
N LEU A 210 -8.41 18.08 7.15
CA LEU A 210 -8.79 19.42 6.71
C LEU A 210 -7.55 20.23 6.36
N GLN A 211 -7.58 20.93 5.23
CA GLN A 211 -6.46 21.79 4.77
C GLN A 211 -6.03 22.80 5.84
N LYS A 212 -7.02 23.37 6.54
CA LYS A 212 -6.81 24.34 7.61
C LYS A 212 -7.23 23.69 8.92
N ARG A 213 -6.34 23.69 9.90
CA ARG A 213 -6.69 23.31 11.27
C ARG A 213 -7.87 24.17 11.72
N PRO A 214 -8.99 23.55 12.14
CA PRO A 214 -10.13 24.32 12.63
C PRO A 214 -9.73 25.10 13.88
N LYS A 215 -10.36 26.27 14.07
CA LYS A 215 -10.19 27.04 15.31
C LYS A 215 -10.63 26.18 16.50
N PRO A 216 -9.98 26.28 17.68
CA PRO A 216 -10.29 25.46 18.85
C PRO A 216 -11.78 25.49 19.24
N ASP A 217 -12.42 26.64 19.03
CA ASP A 217 -13.81 26.89 19.45
C ASP A 217 -14.86 26.46 18.42
N LYS A 218 -14.46 25.84 17.29
CA LYS A 218 -15.41 25.40 16.28
C LYS A 218 -16.20 24.19 16.77
N LYS A 219 -17.53 24.29 16.74
CA LYS A 219 -18.43 23.16 16.95
C LYS A 219 -18.22 22.08 15.88
N TYR A 220 -18.12 20.84 16.34
CA TYR A 220 -18.07 19.64 15.51
C TYR A 220 -19.46 19.02 15.41
N TYR A 221 -19.71 18.35 14.30
CA TYR A 221 -20.96 17.69 13.98
C TYR A 221 -20.67 16.29 13.46
N SER A 222 -21.53 15.34 13.83
CA SER A 222 -21.52 14.02 13.21
C SER A 222 -21.88 14.16 11.73
N CYS A 223 -21.09 13.53 10.87
CA CYS A 223 -21.29 13.56 9.43
C CYS A 223 -20.90 12.26 8.74
N SER A 224 -21.43 12.07 7.53
CA SER A 224 -21.04 11.03 6.58
C SER A 224 -20.47 11.63 5.30
N ILE A 225 -19.60 10.90 4.61
CA ILE A 225 -18.93 11.31 3.37
C ILE A 225 -19.23 10.28 2.28
N TRP A 226 -19.78 10.75 1.17
CA TRP A 226 -20.30 9.95 0.06
C TRP A 226 -19.58 10.28 -1.23
N GLY A 227 -19.34 9.28 -2.07
CA GLY A 227 -18.80 9.49 -3.40
C GLY A 227 -19.81 10.10 -4.37
N PRO A 228 -19.40 10.30 -5.63
CA PRO A 228 -20.17 11.06 -6.61
C PRO A 228 -21.21 10.24 -7.37
N THR A 229 -21.23 8.91 -7.22
CA THR A 229 -22.09 8.04 -8.03
C THR A 229 -23.55 8.05 -7.58
N CYS A 230 -24.42 7.46 -8.39
CA CYS A 230 -25.84 7.27 -8.05
C CYS A 230 -26.08 6.04 -7.15
N ASP A 231 -25.03 5.34 -6.72
CA ASP A 231 -25.13 4.14 -5.89
C ASP A 231 -25.19 4.50 -4.40
N GLY A 232 -26.16 3.92 -3.69
CA GLY A 232 -26.29 4.06 -2.24
C GLY A 232 -25.20 3.35 -1.44
N LEU A 233 -24.36 2.52 -2.07
CA LEU A 233 -23.18 1.91 -1.46
C LEU A 233 -21.90 2.74 -1.64
N ASP A 234 -21.96 3.85 -2.37
CA ASP A 234 -20.82 4.76 -2.56
C ASP A 234 -20.62 5.67 -1.33
N CYS A 235 -20.41 5.04 -0.18
CA CYS A 235 -20.12 5.67 1.10
C CYS A 235 -18.65 5.48 1.44
N THR A 236 -17.91 6.58 1.55
CA THR A 236 -16.47 6.55 1.88
C THR A 236 -16.23 6.58 3.39
N VAL A 237 -17.08 7.29 4.14
CA VAL A 237 -17.01 7.38 5.61
C VAL A 237 -18.42 7.45 6.16
N GLU A 238 -18.84 6.41 6.89
CA GLU A 238 -20.20 6.32 7.44
C GLU A 238 -20.45 7.31 8.58
N ARG A 239 -19.46 7.50 9.48
CA ARG A 239 -19.57 8.43 10.60
C ARG A 239 -18.21 9.02 10.96
N TYR A 240 -18.13 10.33 10.98
CA TYR A 240 -16.98 11.10 11.44
C TYR A 240 -17.43 12.40 12.08
N ASN A 241 -16.58 13.01 12.90
CA ASN A 241 -16.85 14.33 13.48
C ASN A 241 -16.02 15.37 12.72
N LEU A 242 -16.70 16.28 12.03
CA LEU A 242 -16.07 17.42 11.35
C LEU A 242 -16.72 18.74 11.79
N PRO A 243 -15.98 19.86 11.72
CA PRO A 243 -16.62 21.17 11.72
C PRO A 243 -17.58 21.28 10.51
N LYS A 244 -18.51 22.23 10.56
CA LYS A 244 -19.36 22.53 9.40
C LYS A 244 -18.49 22.95 8.19
N MET A 245 -18.57 22.16 7.12
CA MET A 245 -17.89 22.39 5.83
C MET A 245 -18.88 22.90 4.77
N HIS A 246 -18.39 23.40 3.65
CA HIS A 246 -19.17 23.97 2.55
C HIS A 246 -18.83 23.34 1.20
N VAL A 247 -19.75 23.45 0.25
CA VAL A 247 -19.49 23.08 -1.15
C VAL A 247 -18.34 23.94 -1.67
N GLY A 248 -17.36 23.32 -2.33
CA GLY A 248 -16.11 23.93 -2.75
C GLY A 248 -14.96 23.79 -1.76
N ASP A 249 -15.20 23.38 -0.50
CA ASP A 249 -14.11 23.07 0.43
C ASP A 249 -13.40 21.77 0.04
N TRP A 250 -12.13 21.66 0.42
CA TRP A 250 -11.28 20.50 0.15
C TRP A 250 -11.09 19.63 1.39
N MET A 251 -11.11 18.31 1.18
CA MET A 251 -10.69 17.30 2.14
C MET A 251 -9.47 16.55 1.60
N PHE A 252 -8.58 16.17 2.50
CA PHE A 252 -7.34 15.46 2.19
C PHE A 252 -7.36 14.08 2.84
N PHE A 253 -6.79 13.10 2.15
CA PHE A 253 -6.62 11.73 2.64
C PHE A 253 -5.18 11.32 2.37
N GLU A 254 -4.38 11.25 3.43
CA GLU A 254 -3.00 10.77 3.38
C GLU A 254 -2.95 9.25 3.22
N ASN A 255 -1.77 8.73 2.90
CA ASN A 255 -1.50 7.30 2.75
C ASN A 255 -2.35 6.60 1.65
N MET A 256 -2.71 7.34 0.59
CA MET A 256 -3.62 6.88 -0.47
C MET A 256 -2.91 6.34 -1.72
N GLY A 257 -1.68 5.84 -1.60
CA GLY A 257 -0.89 5.38 -2.75
C GLY A 257 -1.00 3.89 -3.08
N ALA A 258 -1.42 3.05 -2.12
CA ALA A 258 -1.48 1.60 -2.29
C ALA A 258 -2.92 1.12 -2.50
N TYR A 259 -3.14 0.29 -3.53
CA TYR A 259 -4.45 -0.32 -3.85
C TYR A 259 -5.60 0.69 -4.04
N THR A 260 -5.27 1.90 -4.50
CA THR A 260 -6.22 2.97 -4.82
C THR A 260 -6.40 3.08 -6.34
N VAL A 261 -5.60 3.93 -7.00
CA VAL A 261 -5.67 4.20 -8.45
C VAL A 261 -5.53 2.95 -9.31
N ALA A 262 -4.83 1.91 -8.80
CA ALA A 262 -4.59 0.65 -9.49
C ALA A 262 -5.87 -0.15 -9.78
N ALA A 263 -6.87 -0.06 -8.91
CA ALA A 263 -8.14 -0.78 -9.02
C ALA A 263 -9.35 0.15 -9.25
N ALA A 264 -9.10 1.45 -9.48
CA ALA A 264 -10.13 2.43 -9.78
C ALA A 264 -10.79 2.18 -11.15
N SER A 265 -12.10 2.31 -11.22
CA SER A 265 -12.89 2.26 -12.45
C SER A 265 -13.36 3.66 -12.87
N THR A 266 -14.06 3.76 -14.00
CA THR A 266 -14.78 4.97 -14.43
C THR A 266 -16.29 4.74 -14.43
N PHE A 267 -16.79 3.95 -13.47
CA PHE A 267 -18.22 3.71 -13.29
C PHE A 267 -18.97 5.03 -13.12
N SER A 268 -20.19 5.12 -13.67
CA SER A 268 -20.98 6.36 -13.78
C SER A 268 -20.29 7.51 -14.55
N GLY A 269 -19.21 7.25 -15.29
CA GLY A 269 -18.54 8.24 -16.16
C GLY A 269 -17.56 9.18 -15.45
N PHE A 270 -17.39 9.06 -14.13
CA PHE A 270 -16.42 9.86 -13.37
C PHE A 270 -14.99 9.47 -13.74
N GLN A 271 -14.18 10.47 -14.09
CA GLN A 271 -12.81 10.26 -14.53
C GLN A 271 -11.87 10.06 -13.34
N ARG A 272 -10.79 9.31 -13.57
CA ARG A 272 -9.71 9.18 -12.58
C ARG A 272 -9.05 10.54 -12.35
N LEU A 273 -8.64 10.79 -11.11
CA LEU A 273 -7.97 12.03 -10.73
C LEU A 273 -6.58 12.13 -11.36
N THR A 274 -6.16 13.36 -11.68
CA THR A 274 -4.81 13.63 -12.20
C THR A 274 -3.79 13.53 -11.07
N ILE A 275 -2.67 12.87 -11.35
CA ILE A 275 -1.55 12.72 -10.41
C ILE A 275 -0.48 13.77 -10.73
N TYR A 276 -0.10 14.55 -9.72
CA TYR A 276 1.01 15.51 -9.82
C TYR A 276 2.21 14.96 -9.05
N TYR A 277 3.23 14.51 -9.79
CA TYR A 277 4.48 14.04 -9.20
C TYR A 277 5.36 15.22 -8.81
N VAL A 278 5.93 15.16 -7.61
CA VAL A 278 6.85 16.17 -7.07
C VAL A 278 8.10 15.48 -6.54
N THR A 279 9.24 16.14 -6.63
CA THR A 279 10.51 15.67 -6.04
C THR A 279 11.32 16.85 -5.56
N SER A 280 12.05 16.68 -4.45
CA SER A 280 12.96 17.70 -3.95
C SER A 280 14.30 17.64 -4.69
N GLY A 281 15.05 18.75 -4.71
CA GLY A 281 16.42 18.76 -5.23
C GLY A 281 17.32 17.67 -4.62
N PRO A 282 17.36 17.51 -3.28
CA PRO A 282 18.11 16.44 -2.63
C PRO A 282 17.66 15.03 -3.04
N THR A 283 16.35 14.76 -3.09
CA THR A 283 15.82 13.45 -3.50
C THR A 283 16.20 13.12 -4.94
N TRP A 284 16.15 14.11 -5.84
CA TRP A 284 16.59 13.94 -7.22
C TRP A 284 18.09 13.60 -7.33
N GLN A 285 18.94 14.26 -6.55
CA GLN A 285 20.37 13.95 -6.50
C GLN A 285 20.64 12.53 -5.99
N LEU A 286 19.93 12.11 -4.93
CA LEU A 286 20.03 10.74 -4.42
C LEU A 286 19.64 9.71 -5.51
N MET A 287 18.58 9.99 -6.27
CA MET A 287 18.18 9.12 -7.38
C MET A 287 19.27 9.03 -8.46
N GLN A 288 19.93 10.14 -8.80
CA GLN A 288 21.05 10.15 -9.74
C GLN A 288 22.27 9.38 -9.22
N GLN A 289 22.54 9.41 -7.92
CA GLN A 289 23.61 8.62 -7.31
C GLN A 289 23.34 7.13 -7.44
N ILE A 290 22.13 6.67 -7.08
CA ILE A 290 21.72 5.27 -7.21
C ILE A 290 21.82 4.80 -8.66
N GLN A 291 21.44 5.65 -9.62
CA GLN A 291 21.52 5.32 -11.06
C GLN A 291 22.97 5.12 -11.55
N ASN A 292 23.93 5.86 -10.99
CA ASN A 292 25.30 5.90 -11.50
C ASN A 292 26.30 5.03 -10.73
N HIS A 293 26.06 4.77 -9.44
CA HIS A 293 27.05 4.17 -8.53
C HIS A 293 26.51 3.02 -7.66
N ASP A 294 25.36 2.44 -8.01
CA ASP A 294 24.59 1.54 -7.16
C ASP A 294 24.21 2.21 -5.81
N PHE A 295 23.54 1.49 -4.90
CA PHE A 295 23.13 2.06 -3.61
C PHE A 295 24.36 2.48 -2.77
N PRO A 296 24.40 3.72 -2.25
CA PRO A 296 25.46 4.11 -1.32
C PRO A 296 25.41 3.20 -0.08
N LEU A 297 26.58 2.69 0.34
CA LEU A 297 26.71 1.94 1.59
C LEU A 297 26.21 2.82 2.75
N GLY A 298 25.34 2.25 3.60
CA GLY A 298 24.56 2.98 4.59
C GLY A 298 25.35 4.01 5.38
N VAL A 299 24.84 5.24 5.42
CA VAL A 299 25.32 6.31 6.29
C VAL A 299 24.87 5.96 7.71
N GLU A 300 25.79 5.93 8.69
CA GLU A 300 25.46 5.89 10.12
C GLU A 300 24.44 6.98 10.43
N GLU A 301 23.39 6.66 11.19
CA GLU A 301 22.26 7.52 11.53
C GLU A 301 22.70 8.98 11.79
N GLN A 302 22.42 9.87 10.85
CA GLN A 302 22.44 11.30 11.13
C GLN A 302 21.10 11.69 11.73
N ASP A 303 21.20 12.29 12.92
CA ASP A 303 20.13 12.80 13.77
C ASP A 303 19.05 13.55 12.97
N VAL A 304 17.80 13.09 13.09
CA VAL A 304 16.61 13.59 12.35
C VAL A 304 16.22 15.03 12.77
N GLY A 305 16.97 15.64 13.70
CA GLY A 305 16.73 16.98 14.25
C GLY A 305 17.15 18.18 13.39
N ALA A 306 17.74 17.99 12.19
CA ALA A 306 18.37 19.09 11.45
C ALA A 306 17.81 19.39 10.03
N LEU A 307 16.58 18.98 9.72
CA LEU A 307 15.93 19.41 8.47
C LEU A 307 15.23 20.76 8.67
N PRO A 308 15.56 21.82 7.90
CA PRO A 308 14.85 23.09 7.97
C PRO A 308 13.41 22.89 7.50
N VAL A 309 12.45 23.14 8.38
CA VAL A 309 11.04 23.31 8.04
C VAL A 309 10.89 24.64 7.27
N SER A 310 11.16 24.63 5.97
CA SER A 310 10.82 25.74 5.08
C SER A 310 10.76 25.27 3.63
N CYS A 311 9.67 24.59 3.26
CA CYS A 311 9.23 24.56 1.86
C CYS A 311 8.51 25.89 1.55
N ALA A 312 9.27 26.98 1.60
CA ALA A 312 8.86 28.26 1.11
C ALA A 312 10.13 29.03 0.75
N TRP A 313 10.24 29.31 -0.55
CA TRP A 313 11.19 30.23 -1.17
C TRP A 313 12.54 29.61 -1.51
N GLU A 314 12.64 29.14 -2.75
CA GLU A 314 13.80 29.40 -3.60
C GLU A 314 13.37 29.27 -5.07
N SER A 315 12.60 30.26 -5.53
CA SER A 315 12.41 30.48 -6.97
C SER A 315 13.71 31.10 -7.50
N GLY A 316 14.66 30.26 -7.90
CA GLY A 316 15.88 30.68 -8.61
C GLY A 316 15.60 31.16 -10.03
N MET A 317 14.64 32.06 -10.23
CA MET A 317 14.51 32.82 -11.47
C MET A 317 15.59 33.90 -11.48
N LYS A 318 16.64 33.68 -12.28
CA LYS A 318 17.59 34.72 -12.66
C LYS A 318 16.82 35.86 -13.33
N GLN A 319 16.72 37.01 -12.66
CA GLN A 319 16.31 38.26 -13.30
C GLN A 319 17.38 38.64 -14.33
N HIS A 320 17.03 38.59 -15.61
CA HIS A 320 17.79 39.28 -16.65
C HIS A 320 17.47 40.78 -16.56
N PRO A 321 18.47 41.67 -16.44
CA PRO A 321 18.25 43.10 -16.56
C PRO A 321 18.41 43.49 -18.03
N GLU A 322 17.33 43.48 -18.80
CA GLU A 322 17.30 44.21 -20.06
C GLU A 322 16.10 45.16 -20.14
N ALA A 323 16.44 46.35 -20.60
CA ALA A 323 15.70 47.57 -20.44
C ALA A 323 14.40 47.61 -21.24
N CYS A 324 13.47 48.38 -20.68
CA CYS A 324 12.25 48.87 -21.30
C CYS A 324 12.49 49.35 -22.75
N ALA A 325 11.84 48.69 -23.70
CA ALA A 325 11.60 49.24 -25.04
C ALA A 325 10.10 49.08 -25.35
N SER A 326 9.48 50.23 -25.57
CA SER A 326 8.11 50.48 -25.98
C SER A 326 7.67 49.70 -27.22
N ALA A 327 6.42 49.21 -27.23
CA ALA A 327 5.45 49.33 -28.33
C ALA A 327 4.20 48.49 -27.99
N CYS A 328 3.08 49.15 -27.69
CA CYS A 328 1.94 49.37 -28.60
C CYS A 328 0.82 48.35 -28.40
N ILE A 329 -0.21 48.82 -27.72
CA ILE A 329 -1.56 48.26 -27.70
C ILE A 329 -2.14 48.44 -29.11
N ASN A 330 -2.68 47.37 -29.70
CA ASN A 330 -3.69 47.47 -30.73
C ASN A 330 -4.92 46.67 -30.28
N VAL A 331 -6.07 47.31 -30.55
CA VAL A 331 -7.46 47.00 -30.17
C VAL A 331 -7.88 45.58 -30.51
#